data_AF-A0A939VMW0-F1
#
_entry.id   AF-A0A939VMW0-F1
#
_cell.length_a   1.000
_cell.length_b   1.000
_cell.length_c   1.000
_cell.angle_alpha   90.00
_cell.angle_beta   90.00
_cell.angle_gamma   90.00
#
_symmetry.space_group_name_H-M   'P 1'
#
loop_
_entity.id
_entity.type
_entity.pdbx_description
1 polymer ?
#
loop_
_entity_poly.entity_id
_entity_poly.type
_entity_poly.pdbx_seq_one_letter_code
_entity_poly.pdbx_strand_id
1 'polypeptide(L)'
;MANYCSIEGTIMLKTIEQAKKISQAIENALYNGKNSSLDFGGNVWLLDVNLNCHENVVHFSGEVKWCLDQDDMIKFVLWLAKIVPLPDMNLLLRYEEMGCQIIGRYELQNCVLTDFYIPEYEFPQYPEIKDGDDEDKIYDAYMNQLYTLLESAEGETIHDFS
;
A
#
# COMPACT_ATOMS: atom_id res chain seq x y z
N MET A 1 -6.25 20.07 -13.85
CA MET A 1 -6.05 18.64 -14.15
C MET A 1 -6.56 17.86 -12.95
N ALA A 2 -7.17 16.68 -13.14
CA ALA A 2 -7.38 15.80 -12.00
C ALA A 2 -5.99 15.32 -11.57
N ASN A 3 -5.61 15.58 -10.31
CA ASN A 3 -4.34 15.10 -9.80
C ASN A 3 -4.51 13.60 -9.58
N TYR A 4 -3.79 12.80 -10.34
CA TYR A 4 -3.71 11.36 -10.14
C TYR A 4 -2.35 11.05 -9.54
N CYS A 5 -2.33 10.12 -8.59
CA CYS A 5 -1.11 9.66 -7.94
C CYS A 5 -0.94 8.18 -8.20
N SER A 6 0.26 7.79 -8.62
CA SER A 6 0.61 6.37 -8.73
C SER A 6 0.68 5.79 -7.33
N ILE A 7 0.15 4.59 -7.19
CA ILE A 7 0.24 3.79 -5.99
C ILE A 7 0.86 2.46 -6.33
N GLU A 8 1.90 2.11 -5.58
CA GLU A 8 2.50 0.79 -5.60
C GLU A 8 2.32 0.11 -4.25
N GLY A 9 1.98 -1.16 -4.31
CA GLY A 9 1.54 -1.96 -3.19
C GLY A 9 2.17 -3.33 -3.21
N THR A 10 2.68 -3.79 -2.08
CA THR A 10 3.08 -5.19 -1.91
C THR A 10 2.33 -5.80 -0.75
N ILE A 11 1.78 -6.99 -0.96
CA ILE A 11 1.08 -7.83 0.01
C ILE A 11 1.90 -9.11 0.20
N MET A 12 2.52 -9.28 1.37
CA MET A 12 3.24 -10.51 1.71
C MET A 12 2.38 -11.43 2.59
N LEU A 13 2.31 -12.71 2.24
CA LEU A 13 1.43 -13.71 2.88
C LEU A 13 2.22 -14.92 3.36
N LYS A 14 1.61 -15.79 4.18
CA LYS A 14 2.33 -16.99 4.70
C LYS A 14 2.52 -18.07 3.64
N THR A 15 1.56 -18.22 2.70
CA THR A 15 1.62 -19.27 1.67
C THR A 15 1.22 -18.79 0.28
N ILE A 16 1.67 -19.51 -0.75
CA ILE A 16 1.31 -19.26 -2.15
C ILE A 16 -0.19 -19.45 -2.42
N GLU A 17 -0.87 -20.35 -1.70
CA GLU A 17 -2.31 -20.53 -1.81
C GLU A 17 -3.07 -19.31 -1.30
N GLN A 18 -2.58 -18.65 -0.24
CA GLN A 18 -3.15 -17.40 0.24
C GLN A 18 -2.96 -16.28 -0.79
N ALA A 19 -1.77 -16.17 -1.37
CA ALA A 19 -1.46 -15.19 -2.42
C ALA A 19 -2.36 -15.34 -3.64
N LYS A 20 -2.53 -16.57 -4.14
CA LYS A 20 -3.46 -16.86 -5.24
C LYS A 20 -4.90 -16.52 -4.91
N LYS A 21 -5.37 -16.80 -3.68
CA LYS A 21 -6.72 -16.44 -3.24
C LYS A 21 -6.93 -14.92 -3.21
N ILE A 22 -5.96 -14.16 -2.70
CA ILE A 22 -6.00 -12.68 -2.68
C ILE A 22 -5.96 -12.12 -4.09
N SER A 23 -5.00 -12.54 -4.93
CA SER A 23 -4.91 -12.11 -6.32
C SER A 23 -6.25 -12.35 -7.05
N GLN A 24 -6.83 -13.55 -6.92
CA GLN A 24 -8.10 -13.88 -7.56
C GLN A 24 -9.28 -13.06 -7.00
N ALA A 25 -9.29 -12.80 -5.69
CA ALA A 25 -10.35 -12.00 -5.06
C ALA A 25 -10.30 -10.54 -5.53
N ILE A 26 -9.10 -9.96 -5.66
CA ILE A 26 -8.93 -8.60 -6.20
C ILE A 26 -9.30 -8.57 -7.68
N GLU A 27 -8.86 -9.53 -8.49
CA GLU A 27 -9.27 -9.64 -9.91
C GLU A 27 -10.78 -9.76 -10.07
N ASN A 28 -11.44 -10.57 -9.23
CA ASN A 28 -12.89 -10.70 -9.23
C ASN A 28 -13.57 -9.38 -8.84
N ALA A 29 -13.01 -8.64 -7.89
CA ALA A 29 -13.52 -7.33 -7.51
C ALA A 29 -13.36 -6.30 -8.66
N LEU A 30 -12.23 -6.32 -9.36
CA LEU A 30 -11.99 -5.49 -10.55
C LEU A 30 -12.97 -5.80 -11.67
N TYR A 31 -13.23 -7.08 -11.95
CA TYR A 31 -14.16 -7.51 -12.99
C TYR A 31 -15.60 -7.10 -12.70
N ASN A 32 -16.00 -7.11 -11.43
CA ASN A 32 -17.34 -6.69 -11.00
C ASN A 32 -17.47 -5.16 -10.86
N GLY A 33 -16.36 -4.42 -10.83
CA GLY A 33 -16.32 -2.96 -10.84
C GLY A 33 -16.57 -2.40 -12.24
N LYS A 34 -17.22 -1.22 -12.33
CA LYS A 34 -17.25 -0.47 -13.59
C LYS A 34 -15.87 0.15 -13.83
N ASN A 35 -15.27 -0.10 -14.99
CA ASN A 35 -14.00 0.51 -15.46
C ASN A 35 -12.73 0.07 -14.71
N SER A 36 -12.57 -1.22 -14.38
CA SER A 36 -11.33 -1.73 -13.75
C SER A 36 -10.93 -0.96 -12.49
N SER A 37 -11.94 -0.53 -11.73
CA SER A 37 -11.74 0.31 -10.55
C SER A 37 -12.13 -0.45 -9.29
N LEU A 38 -11.35 -0.26 -8.22
CA LEU A 38 -11.70 -0.75 -6.89
C LEU A 38 -12.23 0.41 -6.05
N ASP A 39 -13.46 0.24 -5.56
CA ASP A 39 -14.07 1.12 -4.56
C ASP A 39 -13.75 0.55 -3.17
N PHE A 40 -12.92 1.27 -2.42
CA PHE A 40 -12.54 0.90 -1.05
C PHE A 40 -13.50 1.48 0.01
N GLY A 41 -14.55 2.17 -0.43
CA GLY A 41 -15.44 2.98 0.38
C GLY A 41 -14.95 4.44 0.44
N GLY A 42 -15.88 5.39 0.24
CA GLY A 42 -15.59 6.82 0.23
C GLY A 42 -15.59 7.43 -1.18
N ASN A 43 -14.75 8.46 -1.39
CA ASN A 43 -14.57 9.12 -2.70
C ASN A 43 -13.30 8.62 -3.44
N VAL A 44 -12.67 7.54 -2.94
CA VAL A 44 -11.40 7.02 -3.45
C VAL A 44 -11.63 5.79 -4.32
N TRP A 45 -10.97 5.79 -5.47
CA TRP A 45 -11.02 4.73 -6.46
C TRP A 45 -9.59 4.41 -6.87
N LEU A 46 -9.20 3.14 -6.81
CA LEU A 46 -7.99 2.67 -7.47
C LEU A 46 -8.33 2.32 -8.91
N LEU A 47 -7.72 3.00 -9.86
CA LEU A 47 -7.88 2.86 -11.30
C LEU A 47 -6.68 2.10 -11.89
N ASP A 48 -6.89 1.53 -13.08
CA ASP A 48 -5.83 0.89 -13.88
C ASP A 48 -4.98 -0.13 -13.09
N VAL A 49 -5.66 -0.91 -12.26
CA VAL A 49 -5.01 -1.83 -11.32
C VAL A 49 -4.27 -2.93 -12.06
N ASN A 50 -2.96 -2.98 -11.87
CA ASN A 50 -2.13 -4.09 -12.28
C ASN A 50 -1.87 -5.00 -11.08
N LEU A 51 -1.95 -6.31 -11.29
CA LEU A 51 -1.73 -7.32 -10.26
C LEU A 51 -0.70 -8.33 -10.75
N ASN A 52 0.29 -8.61 -9.91
CA ASN A 52 1.28 -9.64 -10.15
C ASN A 52 1.42 -10.51 -8.90
N CYS A 53 1.10 -11.78 -9.01
CA CYS A 53 1.28 -12.76 -7.95
C CYS A 53 2.55 -13.58 -8.23
N HIS A 54 3.53 -13.50 -7.34
CA HIS A 54 4.75 -14.30 -7.37
C HIS A 54 4.97 -14.95 -6.00
N GLU A 55 5.01 -16.29 -5.97
CA GLU A 55 5.12 -17.05 -4.72
C GLU A 55 4.04 -16.66 -3.69
N ASN A 56 4.45 -16.25 -2.48
CA ASN A 56 3.58 -15.79 -1.40
C ASN A 56 3.40 -14.26 -1.39
N VAL A 57 3.78 -13.57 -2.47
CA VAL A 57 3.73 -12.12 -2.59
C VAL A 57 2.78 -11.71 -3.72
N VAL A 58 1.92 -10.75 -3.42
CA VAL A 58 1.06 -10.09 -4.43
C VAL A 58 1.50 -8.64 -4.53
N HIS A 59 2.01 -8.27 -5.68
CA HIS A 59 2.27 -6.88 -6.04
C HIS A 59 1.04 -6.31 -6.72
N PHE A 60 0.70 -5.08 -6.39
CA PHE A 60 -0.29 -4.33 -7.14
C PHE A 60 0.21 -2.92 -7.41
N SER A 61 -0.22 -2.36 -8.52
CA SER A 61 -0.06 -0.93 -8.79
C SER A 61 -1.32 -0.38 -9.41
N GLY A 62 -1.52 0.93 -9.35
CA GLY A 62 -2.64 1.61 -9.98
C GLY A 62 -2.55 3.11 -9.80
N GLU A 63 -3.64 3.79 -10.14
CA GLU A 63 -3.76 5.24 -9.99
C GLU A 63 -4.92 5.58 -9.07
N VAL A 64 -4.73 6.54 -8.17
CA VAL A 64 -5.80 7.10 -7.35
C VAL A 64 -6.04 8.55 -7.74
N LYS A 65 -7.31 8.96 -7.73
CA LYS A 65 -7.66 10.36 -7.91
C LYS A 65 -7.45 11.08 -6.58
N TRP A 66 -6.48 11.98 -6.53
CA TRP A 66 -5.91 12.61 -5.33
C TRP A 66 -5.03 11.68 -4.48
N CYS A 67 -4.19 12.27 -3.63
CA CYS A 67 -3.36 11.54 -2.67
C CYS A 67 -4.25 10.75 -1.70
N LEU A 68 -3.86 9.52 -1.36
CA LEU A 68 -4.52 8.78 -0.29
C LEU A 68 -4.09 9.34 1.05
N ASP A 69 -5.04 9.58 1.95
CA ASP A 69 -4.71 9.80 3.34
C ASP A 69 -4.60 8.47 4.11
N GLN A 70 -4.16 8.55 5.36
CA GLN A 70 -4.03 7.39 6.24
C GLN A 70 -5.36 6.66 6.44
N ASP A 71 -6.48 7.38 6.56
CA ASP A 71 -7.82 6.81 6.76
C ASP A 71 -8.27 5.99 5.54
N ASP A 72 -7.98 6.47 4.33
CA ASP A 72 -8.29 5.78 3.09
C ASP A 72 -7.44 4.51 2.91
N MET A 73 -6.17 4.55 3.35
CA MET A 73 -5.32 3.36 3.40
C MET A 73 -5.80 2.31 4.40
N ILE A 74 -6.27 2.75 5.58
CA ILE A 74 -6.90 1.85 6.56
C ILE A 74 -8.13 1.20 5.92
N LYS A 75 -9.03 1.97 5.29
CA LYS A 75 -10.22 1.42 4.60
C LYS A 75 -9.84 0.39 3.52
N PHE A 76 -8.76 0.63 2.78
CA PHE A 76 -8.27 -0.32 1.79
C PHE A 76 -7.83 -1.66 2.42
N VAL A 77 -7.06 -1.61 3.51
CA VAL A 77 -6.63 -2.82 4.23
C VAL A 77 -7.82 -3.58 4.82
N LEU A 78 -8.79 -2.84 5.39
CA LEU A 78 -10.03 -3.42 5.89
C LEU A 78 -10.87 -4.08 4.79
N TRP A 79 -10.92 -3.47 3.61
CA TRP A 79 -11.59 -4.04 2.45
C TRP A 79 -10.91 -5.33 1.99
N LEU A 80 -9.57 -5.34 1.89
CA LEU A 80 -8.79 -6.55 1.58
C LEU A 80 -9.08 -7.69 2.56
N ALA A 81 -9.13 -7.38 3.86
CA ALA A 81 -9.43 -8.36 4.91
C ALA A 81 -10.86 -8.92 4.80
N LYS A 82 -11.83 -8.12 4.34
CA LYS A 82 -13.22 -8.57 4.14
C LYS A 82 -13.37 -9.51 2.95
N ILE A 83 -12.70 -9.23 1.83
CA ILE A 83 -12.82 -10.06 0.63
C ILE A 83 -12.07 -11.39 0.76
N VAL A 84 -11.09 -11.46 1.68
CA VAL A 84 -10.33 -12.68 1.96
C VAL A 84 -10.29 -12.94 3.47
N PRO A 85 -11.35 -13.51 4.05
CA PRO A 85 -11.36 -13.92 5.46
C PRO A 85 -10.45 -15.15 5.61
N LEU A 86 -9.21 -14.92 6.03
CA LEU A 86 -8.26 -15.99 6.34
C LEU A 86 -7.94 -15.97 7.84
N PRO A 87 -8.05 -17.12 8.54
CA PRO A 87 -7.77 -17.23 9.98
C PRO A 87 -6.28 -17.04 10.36
N ASP A 88 -5.44 -16.54 9.44
CA ASP A 88 -3.98 -16.48 9.55
C ASP A 88 -3.38 -15.37 8.68
N MET A 89 -4.18 -14.35 8.35
CA MET A 89 -3.72 -13.25 7.52
C MET A 89 -2.65 -12.48 8.30
N ASN A 90 -1.40 -12.59 7.84
CA ASN A 90 -0.39 -11.55 8.01
C ASN A 90 -0.43 -10.80 6.70
N LEU A 91 -1.08 -9.64 6.67
CA LEU A 91 -1.03 -8.75 5.52
C LEU A 91 0.05 -7.72 5.86
N LEU A 92 1.16 -7.71 5.13
CA LEU A 92 2.06 -6.57 5.12
C LEU A 92 1.76 -5.79 3.85
N LEU A 93 1.09 -4.64 3.98
CA LEU A 93 0.90 -3.69 2.89
C LEU A 93 1.94 -2.58 2.98
N ARG A 94 2.79 -2.45 1.96
CA ARG A 94 3.69 -1.29 1.77
C ARG A 94 3.13 -0.39 0.68
N TYR A 95 3.14 0.92 0.90
CA TYR A 95 2.64 1.92 -0.06
C TYR A 95 3.72 2.96 -0.40
N GLU A 96 3.84 3.28 -1.68
CA GLU A 96 4.65 4.36 -2.21
C GLU A 96 3.80 5.29 -3.10
N GLU A 97 3.82 6.59 -2.79
CA GLU A 97 3.25 7.66 -3.61
C GLU A 97 4.35 8.50 -4.24
N MET A 98 4.32 8.65 -5.57
CA MET A 98 5.16 9.65 -6.25
C MET A 98 4.66 11.06 -5.91
N GLY A 99 5.33 11.70 -4.95
CA GLY A 99 4.90 12.97 -4.36
C GLY A 99 5.07 13.05 -2.83
N CYS A 100 5.44 11.94 -2.19
CA CYS A 100 5.90 11.85 -0.79
C CYS A 100 4.89 12.27 0.29
N GLN A 101 3.61 11.87 0.21
CA GLN A 101 2.69 12.13 1.34
C GLN A 101 2.57 10.96 2.31
N ILE A 102 2.73 9.70 1.87
CA ILE A 102 2.64 8.53 2.76
C ILE A 102 3.61 7.42 2.34
N ILE A 103 4.44 6.99 3.28
CA ILE A 103 5.07 5.68 3.29
C ILE A 103 4.62 4.99 4.57
N GLY A 104 3.93 3.88 4.41
CA GLY A 104 3.33 3.17 5.53
C GLY A 104 3.41 1.67 5.35
N ARG A 105 3.45 0.98 6.48
CA ARG A 105 3.28 -0.46 6.59
C ARG A 105 2.03 -0.73 7.41
N TYR A 106 1.11 -1.52 6.87
CA TYR A 106 -0.03 -2.01 7.64
C TYR A 106 0.12 -3.49 7.87
N GLU A 107 -0.03 -3.92 9.11
CA GLU A 107 0.01 -5.31 9.54
C GLU A 107 -1.34 -5.72 10.15
N LEU A 108 -2.06 -6.59 9.46
CA LEU A 108 -3.18 -7.30 10.07
C LEU A 108 -2.65 -8.62 10.61
N GLN A 109 -2.77 -8.88 11.93
CA GLN A 109 -2.40 -10.14 12.57
C GLN A 109 -3.44 -10.49 13.65
N ASN A 110 -3.95 -11.73 13.68
CA ASN A 110 -4.92 -12.19 14.70
C ASN A 110 -6.10 -11.24 14.94
N CYS A 111 -6.69 -10.69 13.88
CA CYS A 111 -7.75 -9.69 13.99
C CYS A 111 -7.33 -8.36 14.65
N VAL A 112 -6.04 -8.05 14.66
CA VAL A 112 -5.52 -6.75 15.09
C VAL A 112 -4.84 -6.08 13.90
N LEU A 113 -5.31 -4.90 13.53
CA LEU A 113 -4.69 -4.06 12.52
C LEU A 113 -3.76 -3.06 13.21
N THR A 114 -2.48 -3.13 12.88
CA THR A 114 -1.43 -2.22 13.33
C THR A 114 -0.91 -1.42 12.15
N ASP A 115 -0.82 -0.09 12.26
CA ASP A 115 -0.08 0.73 11.31
C ASP A 115 1.30 1.08 11.83
N PHE A 116 2.21 1.12 10.88
CA PHE A 116 3.56 1.64 11.01
C PHE A 116 3.61 2.79 10.03
N TYR A 117 3.16 3.95 10.47
CA TYR A 117 3.09 5.17 9.67
C TYR A 117 4.27 6.07 10.02
N ILE A 118 4.97 6.56 9.00
CA ILE A 118 5.93 7.65 9.18
C ILE A 118 5.17 8.94 8.86
N PRO A 119 5.06 9.88 9.81
CA PRO A 119 4.45 11.17 9.52
C PRO A 119 5.36 12.02 8.63
N GLU A 120 4.76 12.84 7.76
CA GLU A 120 5.48 13.69 6.79
C GLU A 120 6.59 14.54 7.43
N TYR A 121 6.38 15.02 8.65
CA TYR A 121 7.39 15.83 9.36
C TYR A 121 8.66 15.06 9.77
N GLU A 122 8.63 13.72 9.72
CA GLU A 122 9.78 12.84 9.94
C GLU A 122 10.46 12.42 8.64
N PHE A 123 9.93 12.80 7.48
CA PHE A 123 10.54 12.45 6.20
C PHE A 123 11.91 13.12 6.11
N PRO A 124 12.94 12.39 5.61
CA PRO A 124 14.23 13.00 5.35
C PRO A 124 14.06 14.13 4.33
N GLN A 125 14.96 15.10 4.35
CA GLN A 125 14.93 16.16 3.35
C GLN A 125 15.34 15.57 1.99
N TYR A 126 14.49 15.73 0.97
CA TYR A 126 14.86 15.35 -0.39
C TYR A 126 16.05 16.20 -0.87
N PRO A 127 17.15 15.59 -1.35
CA PRO A 127 18.34 16.34 -1.76
C PRO A 127 18.05 17.30 -2.92
N GLU A 128 18.73 18.46 -2.93
CA GLU A 128 18.73 19.33 -4.10
C GLU A 128 19.46 18.65 -5.26
N ILE A 129 18.75 18.41 -6.37
CA ILE A 129 19.30 17.87 -7.61
C ILE A 129 20.05 18.98 -8.36
N LYS A 130 21.31 18.72 -8.73
CA LYS A 130 22.18 19.62 -9.50
C LYS A 130 22.42 19.07 -10.90
N ASP A 131 22.83 19.96 -11.81
CA ASP A 131 23.19 19.56 -13.18
C ASP A 131 24.28 18.48 -13.19
N GLY A 132 23.97 17.34 -13.81
CA GLY A 132 24.87 16.19 -13.91
C GLY A 132 24.71 15.15 -12.80
N ASP A 133 23.79 15.37 -11.86
CA ASP A 133 23.42 14.36 -10.87
C ASP A 133 22.68 13.18 -11.52
N ASP A 134 22.85 12.02 -10.91
CA ASP A 134 22.13 10.81 -11.25
C ASP A 134 20.86 10.76 -10.40
N GLU A 135 19.75 11.28 -10.95
CA GLU A 135 18.48 11.42 -10.24
C GLU A 135 17.97 10.09 -9.67
N ASP A 136 18.13 9.01 -10.42
CA ASP A 136 17.73 7.66 -9.99
C ASP A 136 18.50 7.23 -8.74
N LYS A 137 19.82 7.47 -8.69
CA LYS A 137 20.61 7.17 -7.48
C LYS A 137 20.22 8.02 -6.28
N ILE A 138 19.87 9.28 -6.50
CA ILE A 138 19.44 10.19 -5.43
C ILE A 138 18.09 9.70 -4.87
N TYR A 139 17.17 9.34 -5.76
CA TYR A 139 15.88 8.77 -5.41
C TYR A 139 16.04 7.48 -4.61
N ASP A 140 16.85 6.54 -5.09
CA ASP A 140 17.13 5.27 -4.41
C ASP A 140 17.68 5.50 -3.00
N ALA A 141 18.63 6.44 -2.84
CA ALA A 141 19.21 6.76 -1.54
C ALA A 141 18.18 7.37 -0.57
N TYR A 142 17.30 8.23 -1.09
CA TYR A 142 16.20 8.82 -0.33
C TYR A 142 15.19 7.76 0.12
N MET A 143 14.76 6.89 -0.80
CA MET A 143 13.83 5.79 -0.50
C MET A 143 14.42 4.80 0.52
N ASN A 144 15.70 4.49 0.43
CA ASN A 144 16.37 3.63 1.42
C ASN A 144 16.35 4.22 2.84
N GLN A 145 16.45 5.54 2.98
CA GLN A 145 16.32 6.20 4.29
C GLN A 145 14.90 6.08 4.84
N LEU A 146 13.90 6.31 3.99
CA LEU A 146 12.49 6.15 4.36
C LEU A 146 12.15 4.71 4.77
N TYR A 147 12.64 3.72 4.02
CA TYR A 147 12.47 2.31 4.41
C TYR A 147 13.15 1.98 5.73
N THR A 148 14.32 2.56 6.01
CA THR A 148 15.00 2.39 7.30
C THR A 148 14.18 2.98 8.45
N LEU A 149 13.59 4.16 8.25
CA LEU A 149 12.68 4.78 9.22
C LEU A 149 11.45 3.91 9.45
N LEU A 150 10.86 3.37 8.37
CA LEU A 150 9.65 2.53 8.43
C LEU A 150 9.89 1.26 9.23
N GLU A 151 11.05 0.63 9.03
CA GLU A 151 11.43 -0.58 9.78
C GLU A 151 11.70 -0.30 11.27
N SER A 152 11.99 0.96 11.63
CA SER A 152 12.18 1.41 13.02
C SER A 152 10.92 1.99 13.67
N ALA A 153 9.86 2.24 12.91
CA ALA A 153 8.62 2.82 13.42
C ALA A 153 7.98 1.87 14.45
N GLU A 154 7.47 2.44 15.54
CA GLU A 154 6.63 1.70 16.48
C GLU A 154 5.22 1.61 15.89
N GLY A 155 4.64 0.42 15.93
CA GLY A 155 3.31 0.21 15.37
C GLY A 155 2.23 0.68 16.33
N GLU A 156 1.22 1.40 15.83
CA GLU A 156 0.04 1.77 16.59
C GLU A 156 -1.12 0.81 16.26
N THR A 157 -1.85 0.36 17.28
CA THR A 157 -3.03 -0.48 17.04
C THR A 157 -4.22 0.39 16.66
N ILE A 158 -4.73 0.19 15.44
CA ILE A 158 -5.83 0.98 14.88
C ILE A 158 -7.18 0.29 15.08
N HIS A 159 -7.23 -1.03 14.98
CA HIS A 159 -8.49 -1.78 15.04
C HIS A 159 -8.31 -3.19 15.61
N ASP A 160 -9.24 -3.60 16.49
CA ASP A 160 -9.37 -4.96 17.03
C ASP A 160 -10.72 -5.55 16.60
N PHE A 161 -10.73 -6.72 15.95
CA PHE A 161 -11.94 -7.43 15.52
C PHE A 161 -12.31 -8.62 16.44
N SER A 162 -11.73 -8.71 17.64
CA SER A 162 -12.01 -9.76 18.63
C SER A 162 -13.36 -9.64 19.33
#